data_AF-A0A2V8DHQ3-F1
#
_entry.id   AF-A0A2V8DHQ3-F1
#
_cell.length_a   1.000
_cell.length_b   1.000
_cell.length_c   1.000
_cell.angle_alpha   90.00
_cell.angle_beta   90.00
_cell.angle_gamma   90.00
#
_symmetry.space_group_name_H-M   'P 1'
#
loop_
_entity.id
_entity.type
_entity.pdbx_description
1 polymer ?
#
loop_
_entity_poly.entity_id
_entity_poly.type
_entity_poly.pdbx_seq_one_letter_code
_entity_poly.pdbx_strand_id
1 'polypeptide(L)' 'MRDVITQVTALRTQGLSADDAAQKVDVTACRNEFASIRGVGIDVAAVRRIYHLAEHPEH' A
#
# COMPACT_ATOMS: atom_id res chain seq x y z
N MET A 1 -8.93 -3.78 3.75
CA MET A 1 -7.85 -2.75 3.89
C MET A 1 -6.59 -3.18 4.68
N ARG A 2 -6.69 -3.95 5.77
CA ARG A 2 -5.50 -4.37 6.57
C ARG A 2 -4.44 -5.11 5.75
N ASP A 3 -4.83 -5.94 4.80
CA ASP A 3 -3.88 -6.67 3.92
C ASP A 3 -3.00 -5.76 3.07
N VAL A 4 -3.53 -4.63 2.59
CA VAL A 4 -2.77 -3.67 1.78
C VAL A 4 -1.73 -2.97 2.65
N ILE A 5 -2.10 -2.58 3.87
CA ILE A 5 -1.19 -1.96 4.83
C ILE A 5 -0.08 -2.94 5.22
N THR A 6 -0.42 -4.20 5.50
CA THR A 6 0.56 -5.25 5.82
C THR A 6 1.51 -5.50 4.65
N GLN A 7 1.00 -5.59 3.42
CA GLN A 7 1.85 -5.74 2.22
C GLN A 7 2.79 -4.54 2.03
N VAL A 8 2.26 -3.32 2.13
CA VAL A 8 3.04 -2.09 1.98
C VAL A 8 4.13 -1.99 3.05
N THR A 9 3.83 -2.29 4.30
CA THR A 9 4.81 -2.34 5.40
C THR A 9 5.84 -3.46 5.20
N ALA A 10 5.41 -4.62 4.68
CA ALA A 10 6.30 -5.72 4.33
C ALA A 10 7.26 -5.35 3.17
N LEU A 11 6.80 -4.58 2.20
CA LEU A 11 7.66 -4.06 1.10
C LEU A 11 8.64 -3.02 1.63
N ARG A 12 8.20 -2.17 2.57
CA ARG A 12 9.07 -1.20 3.24
C ARG A 12 10.22 -1.85 4.01
N THR A 13 9.93 -2.89 4.81
CA THR A 13 10.96 -3.59 5.60
C THR A 13 11.99 -4.31 4.70
N GLN A 14 11.59 -4.66 3.47
CA GLN A 14 12.51 -5.16 2.43
C GLN A 14 13.37 -4.05 1.81
N GLY A 15 13.22 -2.79 2.24
CA GLY A 15 13.97 -1.64 1.74
C GLY A 15 13.44 -1.06 0.43
N LEU A 16 12.23 -1.44 0.00
CA LEU A 16 11.65 -0.88 -1.22
C LEU A 16 11.23 0.58 -1.01
N SER A 17 11.40 1.38 -2.06
CA SER A 17 10.88 2.74 -2.11
C SER A 17 9.38 2.74 -2.34
N ALA A 18 8.69 3.80 -1.91
CA ALA A 18 7.24 3.92 -2.04
C ALA A 18 6.73 3.79 -3.49
N ASP A 19 7.52 4.19 -4.48
CA ASP A 19 7.19 4.06 -5.91
C ASP A 19 7.19 2.60 -6.38
N ASP A 20 8.24 1.85 -6.03
CA ASP A 20 8.38 0.42 -6.35
C ASP A 20 7.32 -0.41 -5.61
N ALA A 21 7.07 -0.06 -4.34
CA ALA A 21 6.00 -0.66 -3.56
C ALA A 21 4.62 -0.35 -4.17
N ALA A 22 4.38 0.88 -4.66
CA ALA A 22 3.12 1.25 -5.30
C ALA A 22 2.80 0.43 -6.55
N GLN A 23 3.82 -0.02 -7.29
CA GLN A 23 3.64 -0.89 -8.44
C GLN A 23 3.46 -2.37 -8.06
N LYS A 24 4.06 -2.80 -6.95
CA LYS A 24 4.03 -4.21 -6.49
C LYS A 24 2.84 -4.57 -5.61
N VAL A 25 2.20 -3.59 -4.98
CA VAL A 25 1.07 -3.83 -4.09
C VAL A 25 -0.13 -4.32 -4.90
N ASP A 26 -0.61 -5.51 -4.54
CA ASP A 26 -1.84 -6.02 -5.12
C ASP A 26 -3.04 -5.39 -4.40
N VAL A 27 -3.67 -4.45 -5.09
CA VAL A 27 -4.94 -3.86 -4.65
C VAL A 27 -6.16 -4.53 -5.27
N THR A 28 -5.96 -5.53 -6.14
CA THR A 28 -7.07 -6.29 -6.71
C THR A 28 -7.79 -7.11 -5.64
N ALA A 29 -7.08 -7.52 -4.57
CA ALA A 29 -7.69 -8.06 -3.36
C ALA A 29 -8.68 -7.10 -2.68
N CYS A 30 -8.50 -5.78 -2.82
CA CYS A 30 -9.43 -4.76 -2.31
C CYS A 30 -10.49 -4.33 -3.34
N ARG A 31 -10.47 -4.87 -4.57
CA ARG A 31 -11.44 -4.55 -5.63
C ARG A 31 -12.88 -4.86 -5.23
N ASN A 32 -13.07 -5.87 -4.38
CA ASN A 32 -14.38 -6.23 -3.84
C ASN A 32 -14.96 -5.14 -2.93
N GLU A 33 -14.09 -4.36 -2.28
CA GLU A 33 -14.47 -3.30 -1.35
C GLU A 33 -14.44 -1.91 -2.02
N PHE A 34 -13.64 -1.76 -3.08
CA PHE A 34 -13.50 -0.52 -3.84
C PHE A 34 -13.64 -0.77 -5.34
N ALA A 35 -14.86 -0.59 -5.85
CA ALA A 35 -15.20 -0.72 -7.27
C ALA A 35 -14.41 0.24 -8.20
N SER A 36 -13.77 1.27 -7.66
CA SER A 36 -12.91 2.21 -8.40
C SER A 36 -11.52 1.67 -8.71
N ILE A 37 -11.12 0.50 -8.17
CA ILE A 37 -9.80 -0.08 -8.43
C ILE A 37 -9.80 -0.82 -9.78
N ARG A 38 -9.05 -0.29 -10.74
CA ARG A 38 -9.01 -0.76 -12.14
C ARG A 38 -7.79 -1.63 -12.49
N GLY A 39 -6.85 -1.86 -11.58
CA GLY A 39 -5.65 -2.64 -11.88
C GLY A 39 -4.77 -2.94 -10.66
N VAL A 40 -3.66 -3.63 -10.91
CA VAL A 40 -2.54 -3.80 -9.95
C VAL A 40 -1.85 -2.46 -9.76
N GLY A 41 -1.45 -2.21 -8.51
CA GLY A 41 -0.80 -0.98 -8.10
C GLY A 41 -1.77 0.06 -7.55
N ILE A 42 -1.26 0.84 -6.60
CA ILE A 42 -1.98 1.86 -5.86
C ILE A 42 -1.31 3.20 -6.09
N ASP A 43 -2.07 4.29 -5.92
CA ASP A 43 -1.52 5.63 -5.96
C ASP A 43 -0.33 5.75 -4.98
N VAL A 44 0.79 6.26 -5.47
CA VAL A 44 2.01 6.41 -4.65
C VAL A 44 1.76 7.31 -3.45
N ALA A 45 0.80 8.24 -3.54
CA ALA A 45 0.40 9.09 -2.43
C ALA A 45 -0.21 8.26 -1.28
N ALA A 46 -0.99 7.23 -1.60
CA ALA A 46 -1.56 6.34 -0.59
C ALA A 46 -0.48 5.44 0.03
N VAL A 47 0.48 4.94 -0.77
CA VAL A 47 1.64 4.19 -0.24
C VAL A 47 2.48 5.06 0.69
N ARG A 48 2.78 6.30 0.31
CA ARG A 48 3.48 7.25 1.17
C ARG A 48 2.74 7.51 2.48
N ARG A 49 1.41 7.59 2.44
CA ARG A 49 0.58 7.75 3.63
C ARG A 49 0.64 6.54 4.54
N ILE A 50 0.65 5.33 3.97
CA ILE A 50 0.82 4.09 4.72
C ILE A 50 2.23 3.98 5.29
N TYR A 51 3.27 4.36 4.54
CA TYR A 51 4.65 4.42 5.05
C TYR A 51 4.72 5.36 6.24
N HIS A 52 4.15 6.56 6.12
CA HIS A 52 4.11 7.54 7.20
C HIS A 52 3.37 7.00 8.44
N LEU A 53 2.25 6.30 8.25
CA LEU A 53 1.52 5.65 9.35
C LEU A 53 2.30 4.49 9.98
N ALA A 54 3.06 3.72 9.19
CA ALA A 54 3.93 2.67 9.70
C ALA A 54 5.14 3.23 10.45
N GLU A 55 5.58 4.45 10.11
CA GLU A 55 6.59 5.21 10.85
C GLU A 55 6.07 5.83 12.14
N HIS A 56 4.81 6.29 12.13
CA HIS A 56 4.15 6.94 13.25
C HIS A 56 2.83 6.21 13.58
N PRO A 57 2.89 5.07 14.29
CA PRO A 57 1.70 4.29 14.65
C PRO A 57 0.80 4.93 15.73
N GLU A 58 1.06 6.18 16.10
CA GLU A 58 0.42 6.89 17.21
C GLU A 58 -0.54 7.98 16.71
N HIS A 59 -1.79 7.58 16.44
CA HIS A 59 -2.98 8.43 16.59
C HIS A 59 -4.28 7.65 16.73
#